data_AF-D1AYH6-F1
#
_entry.id   AF-D1AYH6-F1
#
_cell.length_a   1.000
_cell.length_b   1.000
_cell.length_c   1.000
_cell.angle_alpha   90.00
_cell.angle_beta   90.00
_cell.angle_gamma   90.00
#
_symmetry.space_group_name_H-M   'P 1'
#
loop_
_entity.id
_entity.type
_entity.pdbx_description
1 polymer ?
#
loop_
_entity_poly.entity_id
_entity_poly.type
_entity_poly.pdbx_seq_one_letter_code
_entity_poly.pdbx_strand_id
1 'polypeptide(L)' 'MTKIPVYKGLMENKTAFGVPISVYTYLLGFGFILYILLKTFLIIIPLIILFISLKMVSRKDAKFLSIFFINIFYSKFYGF' A
#
# COMPACT_ATOMS: atom_id res chain seq x y z
N MET A 1 -29.41 24.71 -0.91
CA MET A 1 -29.04 23.32 -1.24
C MET A 1 -27.87 22.89 -0.38
N THR A 2 -28.16 22.18 0.70
CA THR A 2 -27.18 21.55 1.60
C THR A 2 -26.51 20.41 0.85
N LYS A 3 -25.24 20.59 0.45
CA LYS A 3 -24.43 19.54 -0.17
C LYS A 3 -24.22 18.42 0.86
N ILE A 4 -24.91 17.31 0.67
CA ILE A 4 -24.81 16.13 1.53
C ILE A 4 -23.35 15.62 1.48
N PRO A 5 -22.66 15.42 2.61
CA PRO A 5 -21.23 15.07 2.66
C PRO A 5 -20.90 13.63 2.21
N VAL A 6 -21.83 12.93 1.52
CA VAL A 6 -21.69 11.52 1.11
C VAL A 6 -20.44 11.28 0.26
N TYR A 7 -20.04 12.28 -0.54
CA TYR A 7 -18.91 12.15 -1.45
C TYR A 7 -17.55 12.06 -0.76
N LYS A 8 -17.40 12.59 0.47
CA LYS A 8 -16.11 12.53 1.18
C LYS A 8 -15.77 11.10 1.63
N GLY A 9 -16.76 10.35 2.10
CA GLY A 9 -16.54 8.96 2.58
C GLY A 9 -16.27 7.95 1.46
N LEU A 10 -16.75 8.20 0.24
CA LEU A 10 -16.46 7.34 -0.92
C LEU A 10 -15.08 7.61 -1.53
N MET A 11 -14.52 8.82 -1.35
CA MET A 11 -13.19 9.21 -1.82
C MET A 11 -12.08 9.01 -0.78
N GLU A 12 -12.41 8.67 0.46
CA GLU A 12 -11.42 8.30 1.46
C GLU A 12 -10.79 6.97 1.07
N ASN A 13 -9.57 7.04 0.53
CA ASN A 13 -8.71 5.88 0.40
C ASN A 13 -8.61 5.22 1.77
N LYS A 14 -9.20 4.02 1.90
CA LYS A 14 -9.19 3.28 3.14
C LYS A 14 -7.73 2.94 3.49
N THR A 15 -7.23 3.55 4.56
CA THR A 15 -5.89 3.31 5.09
C THR A 15 -5.98 2.56 6.42
N ALA A 16 -5.10 1.59 6.64
CA ALA A 16 -4.88 0.97 7.94
C ALA A 16 -3.47 1.34 8.43
N PHE A 17 -3.34 1.75 9.70
CA PHE A 17 -2.06 2.20 10.28
C PHE A 17 -1.30 3.28 9.46
N GLY A 18 -2.04 4.09 8.69
CA GLY A 18 -1.48 5.12 7.81
C GLY A 18 -0.93 4.60 6.49
N VAL A 19 -1.21 3.35 6.10
CA VAL A 19 -0.84 2.73 4.82
C VAL A 19 -2.11 2.34 4.06
N PRO A 20 -2.21 2.55 2.73
CA PRO A 20 -3.39 2.16 1.96
C PRO A 20 -3.62 0.64 2.05
N ILE A 21 -4.88 0.22 2.20
CA ILE A 21 -5.22 -1.21 2.36
C ILE A 21 -4.74 -2.06 1.17
N SER A 22 -4.73 -1.50 -0.04
CA SER A 22 -4.22 -2.19 -1.23
C SER A 22 -2.76 -2.62 -1.12
N VAL A 23 -1.95 -1.90 -0.35
CA VAL A 23 -0.53 -2.22 -0.12
C VAL A 23 -0.35 -3.50 0.69
N TYR A 24 -1.28 -3.80 1.61
CA TYR A 24 -1.20 -4.99 2.46
C TYR A 24 -1.31 -6.27 1.64
N THR A 25 -2.14 -6.29 0.60
CA THR A 25 -2.26 -7.45 -0.30
C THR A 25 -0.93 -7.77 -0.98
N TYR A 26 -0.21 -6.74 -1.42
CA TYR A 26 1.12 -6.90 -2.02
C TYR A 26 2.17 -7.32 -0.99
N LEU A 27 2.11 -6.78 0.23
CA LEU A 27 3.05 -7.12 1.30
C LEU A 27 2.91 -8.58 1.73
N LEU A 28 1.67 -9.07 1.83
CA LEU A 28 1.36 -10.47 2.12
C LEU A 28 1.83 -11.40 0.99
N GLY A 29 1.53 -11.05 -0.26
CA GLY A 29 1.99 -11.84 -1.42
C GLY A 29 3.52 -11.93 -1.49
N PHE A 30 4.21 -10.80 -1.31
CA PHE A 30 5.66 -10.76 -1.24
C PHE A 30 6.22 -11.61 -0.09
N GLY A 31 5.63 -11.51 1.09
CA GLY A 31 6.03 -12.30 2.25
C GLY A 31 5.84 -13.80 2.06
N PHE A 32 4.74 -14.21 1.42
CA PHE A 32 4.47 -15.61 1.12
C PHE A 32 5.50 -16.19 0.13
N ILE A 33 5.84 -15.43 -0.92
CA ILE A 33 6.88 -15.83 -1.87
C ILE A 33 8.23 -15.98 -1.17
N LEU A 34 8.62 -15.01 -0.35
CA LEU A 34 9.85 -15.09 0.44
C LEU A 34 9.88 -16.30 1.37
N TYR A 35 8.75 -16.62 2.01
CA TYR A 35 8.64 -17.79 2.89
C TYR A 35 8.88 -19.10 2.13
N ILE A 36 8.27 -19.25 0.95
CA ILE A 36 8.44 -20.43 0.11
C ILE A 36 9.90 -20.59 -0.33
N LEU A 37 10.55 -19.49 -0.71
CA LEU A 37 11.93 -19.50 -1.21
C LEU A 37 12.96 -19.79 -0.11
N LEU A 38 12.84 -19.12 1.02
CA LEU A 38 13.84 -19.18 2.09
C LEU A 38 13.52 -20.24 3.15
N LYS A 39 12.28 -20.74 3.20
CA LYS A 39 11.77 -21.75 4.15
C LYS A 39 12.11 -21.44 5.62
N THR A 40 12.19 -20.16 5.96
CA THR A 40 12.58 -19.67 7.28
C THR A 40 11.63 -18.58 7.76
N PHE A 41 11.43 -18.51 9.08
CA PHE A 41 10.66 -17.43 9.71
C PHE A 41 11.42 -16.11 9.77
N LEU A 42 12.73 -16.11 9.53
CA LEU A 42 13.56 -14.90 9.53
C LEU A 42 13.16 -13.89 8.43
N ILE A 43 12.31 -14.28 7.47
CA ILE A 43 11.70 -13.38 6.49
C ILE A 43 10.88 -12.25 7.12
N ILE A 44 10.49 -12.38 8.39
CA ILE A 44 9.74 -11.35 9.09
C ILE A 44 10.55 -10.05 9.23
N ILE A 45 11.89 -10.15 9.32
CA ILE A 45 12.79 -9.01 9.45
C ILE A 45 12.71 -8.10 8.20
N PRO A 46 12.96 -8.59 6.97
CA PRO A 46 12.84 -7.77 5.77
C PRO A 46 11.40 -7.28 5.53
N LEU A 47 10.38 -8.06 5.91
CA LEU A 47 8.97 -7.63 5.83
C LEU A 47 8.66 -6.44 6.73
N ILE A 48 9.15 -6.45 7.97
CA ILE A 48 8.97 -5.35 8.93
C ILE A 48 9.68 -4.09 8.42
N ILE A 49 10.93 -4.22 7.95
CA ILE A 49 11.69 -3.10 7.39
C ILE A 49 10.93 -2.48 6.22
N LEU A 50 10.46 -3.31 5.28
CA LEU A 50 9.66 -2.88 4.14
C LEU A 50 8.38 -2.16 4.57
N PHE A 51 7.65 -2.71 5.56
CA PHE A 51 6.45 -2.08 6.08
C PHE A 51 6.72 -0.70 6.69
N ILE A 52 7.80 -0.54 7.46
CA ILE A 52 8.20 0.75 8.05
C ILE A 52 8.52 1.75 6.93
N SER A 53 9.28 1.35 5.91
CA SER A 53 9.60 2.21 4.76
C SER A 53 8.32 2.67 4.04
N LEU A 54 7.40 1.76 3.76
CA LEU A 54 6.10 2.08 3.15
C LEU A 54 5.30 3.04 4.03
N LYS A 55 5.26 2.82 5.35
CA LYS A 55 4.59 3.72 6.29
C LYS A 55 5.21 5.12 6.29
N MET A 56 6.53 5.24 6.22
CA MET A 56 7.21 6.55 6.14
C MET A 56 6.86 7.29 4.86
N VAL A 57 6.83 6.58 3.73
CA VAL A 57 6.43 7.17 2.43
C VAL A 57 4.97 7.60 2.45
N SER A 58 4.08 6.73 2.94
CA SER A 58 2.65 7.01 3.04
C SER A 58 2.32 8.22 3.93
N ARG A 59 3.10 8.46 4.98
CA ARG A 59 2.98 9.65 5.83
C ARG A 59 3.32 10.95 5.10
N LYS A 60 4.25 10.89 4.13
CA LYS A 60 4.64 12.05 3.32
C LYS A 60 3.64 12.29 2.19
N ASP A 61 3.21 11.22 1.53
CA ASP A 61 2.19 11.24 0.49
C ASP A 61 1.38 9.94 0.49
N ALA A 62 0.15 10.02 0.99
CA ALA A 62 -0.75 8.87 1.09
C ALA A 62 -1.24 8.36 -0.28
N LYS A 63 -1.25 9.20 -1.31
CA LYS A 63 -1.66 8.82 -2.66
C LYS A 63 -0.51 8.20 -3.45
N PHE A 64 0.72 8.60 -3.18
CA PHE A 64 1.92 8.08 -3.84
C PHE A 64 1.94 6.55 -3.89
N LEU A 65 1.76 5.88 -2.74
CA LEU A 65 1.78 4.41 -2.72
C LEU A 65 0.67 3.80 -3.56
N SER A 66 -0.55 4.33 -3.47
CA SER A 66 -1.67 3.81 -4.27
C SER A 66 -1.40 3.94 -5.77
N ILE A 67 -0.84 5.06 -6.21
CA ILE A 67 -0.47 5.32 -7.61
C ILE A 67 0.71 4.45 -8.03
N PHE A 68 1.74 4.34 -7.20
CA PHE A 68 2.93 3.53 -7.44
C PHE A 68 2.55 2.06 -7.69
N PHE A 69 1.73 1.46 -6.81
CA PHE A 69 1.30 0.09 -6.98
C PHE A 69 0.35 -0.09 -8.17
N ILE A 70 -0.54 0.87 -8.45
CA ILE A 70 -1.38 0.81 -9.67
C ILE A 70 -0.52 0.84 -10.93
N ASN A 71 0.48 1.73 -11.00
CA ASN A 71 1.37 1.87 -12.15
C ASN A 71 2.27 0.66 -12.37
N ILE A 72 2.63 -0.11 -11.33
CA ILE A 72 3.38 -1.36 -11.50
C ILE A 72 2.61 -2.37 -12.36
N PHE A 73 1.29 -2.45 -12.23
CA PHE A 73 0.46 -3.43 -12.94
C PHE A 73 -0.22 -2.87 -14.19
N TYR A 74 -0.42 -1.56 -14.26
CA TYR A 74 -0.99 -0.88 -15.41
C TYR A 74 0.07 0.02 -16.03
N SER A 75 0.65 -0.40 -17.16
CA SER A 75 1.61 0.35 -17.99
C SER A 75 1.06 1.68 -18.57
N LYS A 76 -0.07 2.18 -18.08
CA LYS A 76 -0.58 3.50 -18.39
C LYS A 76 -0.02 4.46 -17.35
N PHE A 77 1.14 5.04 -17.66
CA PHE A 77 1.67 6.23 -16.99
C PHE A 77 0.58 7.31 -17.01
N TYR A 78 -0.19 7.42 -15.93
CA TYR A 78 -0.90 8.65 -15.63
C TYR A 78 0.13 9.59 -15.02
N GLY A 79 0.82 10.32 -15.89
CA GLY A 79 1.83 11.31 -15.51
C GLY A 79 1.23 12.30 -14.51
N PHE A 80 1.89 12.40 -13.36
CA PHE A 80 1.81 13.52 -12.45
C PHE A 80 3.20 14.16 -12.39
#